data_AF-A0A818L7A6-F1
#
_entry.id   AF-A0A818L7A6-F1
#
_cell.length_a   1.000
_cell.length_b   1.000
_cell.length_c   1.000
_cell.angle_alpha   90.00
_cell.angle_beta   90.00
_cell.angle_gamma   90.00
#
_symmetry.space_group_name_H-M   'P 1'
#
loop_
_entity.id
_entity.type
_entity.pdbx_description
1 polymer ?
#
loop_
_entity_poly.entity_id
_entity_poly.type
_entity_poly.pdbx_seq_one_letter_code
_entity_poly.pdbx_strand_id
1 'polypeptide(L)'
;MNINFKEDLKTTLTNCEDPFRAIKDIQDENGIALAQIRPALPLLDLLGVKRLDFHLAVLDDMKDRLIKRIQELAQHDDKQQLEILLEKSFAVINLTHVTPIVMEIVKYMPRIPDKYVKYITEHEQIYSRAPIELKRLIWTDNHTLFQKELQPIIAQYLTNVEEQLLQCDHNYFLQLPKQRRQTSPTIQSLVHMIGTNIKLYDIVRTSLQKLFQRTKIAHYSSLRLLLLMAFHDLENNSVSKSDSIHIFVWTLDAALKERKLDVKKQREIEQFLDAHARDTDIINKHIPFVLADPNIISILAKSCVLLLHKQVDDEMPLPRSNKELQFLLKLLNMGLCAWDVLDGAMSYHDPIDSRLLTHYLPYLIRLIVENRLNTDTSSSSILKLLLPQTEFVQYMINNRLACQLFLRFIIEIYHQKQFWLATQLIPYLNELVEYGSADKLFLHQFVYFVRQSVEPIHYIGILLDKFFVLQAQGHEFILYYGLILLKHVLHKTNGTNLVSKYLSVSLKPSHNHSIFIHDKYQQLVHDYDECIRQIQSREHIQQQTSTDKQNSFSIFH
;
A
#
# COMPACT_ATOMS: atom_id res chain seq x y z
N MET A 1 6.52 37.33 24.23
CA MET A 1 6.94 38.73 23.99
C MET A 1 5.81 39.61 24.47
N ASN A 2 6.08 40.53 25.40
CA ASN A 2 5.07 41.44 25.92
C ASN A 2 4.48 42.24 24.75
N ILE A 3 3.17 42.14 24.53
CA ILE A 3 2.46 42.86 23.46
C ILE A 3 2.71 44.39 23.57
N ASN A 4 3.02 44.86 24.78
CA ASN A 4 3.38 46.26 25.06
C ASN A 4 4.71 46.73 24.46
N PHE A 5 5.74 45.89 24.31
CA PHE A 5 7.07 46.41 23.94
C PHE A 5 7.08 47.04 22.54
N LYS A 6 6.27 46.53 21.61
CA LYS A 6 6.19 47.07 20.24
C LYS A 6 5.43 48.40 20.19
N GLU A 7 4.38 48.55 21.00
CA GLU A 7 3.66 49.82 21.13
C GLU A 7 4.50 50.84 21.89
N ASP A 8 5.17 50.43 22.96
CA ASP A 8 6.11 51.25 23.73
C ASP A 8 7.28 51.74 22.86
N LEU A 9 7.83 50.88 21.99
CA LEU A 9 8.90 51.29 21.06
C LEU A 9 8.38 52.32 20.05
N LYS A 10 7.14 52.14 19.58
CA LYS A 10 6.52 53.05 18.61
C LYS A 10 6.20 54.40 19.25
N THR A 11 5.64 54.42 20.45
CA THR A 11 5.34 55.66 21.18
C THR A 11 6.62 56.40 21.55
N THR A 12 7.64 55.68 22.03
CA THR A 12 8.94 56.27 22.41
C THR A 12 9.67 56.88 21.22
N LEU A 13 9.67 56.23 20.05
CA LEU A 13 10.30 56.76 18.84
C LEU A 13 9.47 57.87 18.17
N THR A 14 8.15 57.91 18.36
CA THR A 14 7.29 58.95 17.77
C THR A 14 7.28 60.24 18.59
N ASN A 15 7.50 60.14 19.91
CA ASN A 15 7.39 61.27 20.84
C ASN A 15 8.76 61.83 21.30
N CYS A 16 9.88 61.30 20.81
CA CYS A 16 11.22 61.75 21.22
C CYS A 16 11.72 62.93 20.37
N GLU A 17 12.37 63.90 21.02
CA GLU A 17 13.05 65.03 20.34
C GLU A 17 14.33 64.59 19.60
N ASP A 18 15.01 63.53 20.07
CA ASP A 18 16.19 62.92 19.43
C ASP A 18 16.03 61.39 19.29
N PRO A 19 15.64 60.90 18.09
CA PRO A 19 15.41 59.47 17.87
C PRO A 19 16.69 58.65 17.93
N PHE A 20 17.87 59.22 17.64
CA PHE A 20 19.13 58.45 17.70
C PHE A 20 19.56 58.17 19.12
N ARG A 21 19.36 59.13 20.03
CA ARG A 21 19.61 58.94 21.46
C ARG A 21 18.63 57.95 22.07
N ALA A 22 17.35 58.05 21.75
CA ALA A 22 16.34 57.08 22.19
C ALA A 22 16.65 55.64 21.74
N ILE A 23 17.09 55.46 20.48
CA ILE A 23 17.52 54.15 19.97
C ILE A 23 18.72 53.62 20.77
N LYS A 24 19.69 54.47 21.09
CA LYS A 24 20.87 54.08 21.86
C LYS A 24 20.51 53.66 23.28
N ASP A 25 19.65 54.43 23.94
CA ASP A 25 19.18 54.12 25.30
C ASP A 25 18.40 52.78 25.30
N ILE A 26 17.52 52.55 24.33
CA ILE A 26 16.81 51.26 24.16
C ILE A 26 17.79 50.10 23.92
N GLN A 27 18.84 50.32 23.13
CA GLN A 27 19.86 49.30 22.86
C GLN A 27 20.74 49.01 24.09
N ASP A 28 21.05 50.02 24.90
CA ASP A 28 21.83 49.86 26.13
C ASP A 28 21.02 49.17 27.23
N GLU A 29 19.70 49.38 27.27
CA GLU A 29 18.78 48.71 28.19
C GLU A 29 18.48 47.26 27.80
N ASN A 30 18.31 46.97 26.50
CA ASN A 30 17.90 45.64 26.01
C ASN A 30 19.05 44.81 25.43
N GLY A 31 20.27 45.34 25.43
CA GLY A 31 21.47 44.65 24.96
C GLY A 31 22.00 43.61 25.94
N ILE A 32 22.97 42.80 25.50
CA ILE A 32 23.62 41.81 26.37
C ILE A 32 24.39 42.53 27.48
N ALA A 33 23.96 42.34 28.73
CA ALA A 33 24.54 42.97 29.92
C ALA A 33 25.89 42.35 30.35
N LEU A 34 26.85 42.25 29.44
CA LEU A 34 28.22 41.83 29.72
C LEU A 34 29.16 43.04 29.55
N ALA A 35 29.78 43.47 30.65
CA ALA A 35 30.66 44.64 30.68
C ALA A 35 31.83 44.55 29.68
N GLN A 36 32.27 43.32 29.37
CA GLN A 36 33.35 43.04 28.42
C GLN A 36 32.93 43.18 26.95
N ILE A 37 31.64 43.10 26.63
CA ILE A 37 31.10 43.17 25.26
C ILE A 37 30.78 44.62 24.86
N ARG A 38 30.46 45.50 25.83
CA ARG A 38 30.15 46.92 25.58
C ARG A 38 31.20 47.66 24.73
N PRO A 39 32.52 47.48 24.93
CA PRO A 39 33.54 48.13 24.09
C PRO A 39 33.68 47.51 22.68
N ALA A 40 33.26 46.25 22.49
CA ALA A 40 33.43 45.51 21.25
C ALA A 40 32.29 45.74 20.25
N LEU A 41 31.07 46.06 20.71
CA LEU A 41 29.92 46.33 19.85
C LEU A 41 30.16 47.46 18.83
N PRO A 42 30.74 48.62 19.20
CA PRO A 42 31.06 49.67 18.21
C PRO A 42 32.09 49.24 17.17
N LEU A 43 33.03 48.35 17.53
CA LEU A 43 34.00 47.80 16.58
C LEU A 43 33.32 46.86 15.59
N LEU A 44 32.35 46.07 16.04
CA LEU A 44 31.53 45.22 15.16
C LEU A 44 30.65 46.05 14.22
N ASP A 45 30.10 47.16 14.71
CA ASP A 45 29.35 48.11 13.88
C ASP A 45 30.24 48.70 12.76
N LEU A 46 31.49 49.06 13.07
CA LEU A 46 32.47 49.54 12.08
C LEU A 46 32.86 48.48 11.04
N LEU A 47 32.82 47.20 11.42
CA LEU A 47 33.03 46.06 10.52
C LEU A 47 31.79 45.70 9.70
N GLY A 48 30.69 46.45 9.83
CA GLY A 48 29.45 46.25 9.08
C GLY A 48 28.57 45.10 9.61
N VAL A 49 28.87 44.56 10.79
CA VAL A 49 28.03 43.53 11.42
C VAL A 49 26.83 44.20 12.07
N LYS A 50 25.62 43.80 11.69
CA LYS A 50 24.42 44.34 12.33
C LYS A 50 24.32 43.79 13.75
N ARG A 51 24.00 44.66 14.72
CA ARG A 51 23.78 44.27 16.12
C ARG A 51 22.75 43.14 16.29
N LEU A 52 21.70 43.12 15.45
CA LEU A 52 20.71 42.03 15.43
C LEU A 52 21.36 40.68 15.14
N ASP A 53 22.19 40.62 14.09
CA ASP A 53 22.85 39.38 13.66
C ASP A 53 23.81 38.87 14.74
N PHE A 54 24.53 39.79 15.41
CA PHE A 54 25.35 39.46 16.56
C PHE A 54 24.53 38.89 17.73
N HIS A 55 23.44 39.56 18.12
CA HIS A 55 22.59 39.09 19.22
C HIS A 55 21.93 37.75 18.92
N LEU A 56 21.48 37.53 17.67
CA LEU A 56 20.95 36.24 17.23
C LEU A 56 22.02 35.14 17.28
N ALA A 57 23.24 35.42 16.82
CA ALA A 57 24.35 34.47 16.88
C ALA A 57 24.71 34.09 18.33
N VAL A 58 24.73 35.06 19.25
CA VAL A 58 24.96 34.79 20.67
C VAL A 58 23.82 33.95 21.26
N LEU A 59 22.57 34.29 20.93
CA LEU A 59 21.40 33.53 21.39
C LEU A 59 21.47 32.07 20.92
N ASP A 60 21.87 31.84 19.66
CA ASP A 60 22.03 30.49 19.12
C ASP A 60 23.16 29.71 19.80
N ASP A 61 24.32 30.33 20.05
CA ASP A 61 25.41 29.67 20.79
C ASP A 61 25.00 29.36 22.25
N MET A 62 24.28 30.26 22.91
CA MET A 62 23.76 30.02 24.26
C MET A 62 22.74 28.88 24.28
N LYS A 63 21.83 28.85 23.31
CA LYS A 63 20.85 27.77 23.14
C LYS A 63 21.56 26.43 22.95
N ASP A 64 22.55 26.35 22.06
CA ASP A 64 23.28 25.11 21.78
C ASP A 64 24.10 24.63 22.98
N ARG A 65 24.71 25.56 23.74
CA ARG A 65 25.39 25.23 25.01
C ARG A 65 24.42 24.72 26.06
N LEU A 66 23.25 25.35 26.18
CA LEU A 66 22.23 24.91 27.15
C LEU A 66 21.70 23.52 26.79
N ILE A 67 21.46 23.25 25.51
CA ILE A 67 21.06 21.92 25.01
C ILE A 67 22.12 20.88 25.37
N LYS A 68 23.41 21.16 25.13
CA LYS A 68 24.50 20.24 25.54
C LYS A 68 24.51 20.02 27.05
N ARG A 69 24.30 21.07 27.84
CA ARG A 69 24.25 20.95 29.30
C ARG A 69 23.04 20.12 29.77
N ILE A 70 21.90 20.25 29.13
CA ILE A 70 20.71 19.41 29.40
C ILE A 70 21.02 17.94 29.11
N GLN A 71 21.72 17.65 28.02
CA GLN A 71 22.14 16.27 27.68
C GLN A 71 23.09 15.69 28.73
N GLU A 72 24.04 16.48 29.25
CA GLU A 72 24.92 16.08 30.35
C GLU A 72 24.13 15.82 31.65
N LEU A 73 23.21 16.72 32.01
CA LEU A 73 22.36 16.56 33.21
C LEU A 73 21.47 15.32 33.12
N ALA A 74 20.96 15.01 31.93
CA ALA A 74 20.18 13.82 31.67
C ALA A 74 21.00 12.52 31.84
N GLN A 75 22.30 12.53 31.49
CA GLN A 75 23.18 11.39 31.73
C GLN A 75 23.44 11.13 33.22
N HIS A 76 23.43 12.19 34.04
CA HIS A 76 23.60 12.10 35.49
C HIS A 76 22.30 11.83 36.26
N ASP A 77 21.17 11.61 35.56
CA ASP A 77 19.81 11.41 36.11
C ASP A 77 19.36 12.51 37.11
N ASP A 78 19.83 13.75 36.92
CA ASP A 78 19.53 14.89 37.79
C ASP A 78 18.16 15.50 37.48
N LYS A 79 17.10 14.74 37.77
CA LYS A 79 15.70 15.04 37.44
C LYS A 79 15.19 16.36 38.03
N GLN A 80 15.65 16.71 39.23
CA GLN A 80 15.21 17.94 39.92
C GLN A 80 15.63 19.20 39.16
N GLN A 81 16.87 19.23 38.63
CA GLN A 81 17.33 20.37 37.84
C GLN A 81 16.59 20.47 36.51
N LEU A 82 16.27 19.33 35.88
CA LEU A 82 15.49 19.30 34.64
C LEU A 82 14.06 19.83 34.84
N GLU A 83 13.41 19.50 35.97
CA GLU A 83 12.08 20.03 36.30
C GLU A 83 12.10 21.55 36.51
N ILE A 84 13.11 22.08 37.22
CA ILE A 84 13.26 23.53 37.43
C ILE A 84 13.53 24.24 36.10
N LEU A 85 14.38 23.67 35.24
CA LEU A 85 14.67 24.21 33.91
C LEU A 85 13.42 24.19 33.02
N LEU A 86 12.62 23.13 33.09
CA LEU A 86 11.35 23.04 32.39
C LEU A 86 10.42 24.17 32.82
N GLU A 87 10.20 24.36 34.12
CA GLU A 87 9.28 25.39 34.63
C GLU A 87 9.65 26.79 34.15
N LYS A 88 10.95 27.13 34.21
CA LYS A 88 11.46 28.42 33.73
C LYS A 88 11.35 28.57 32.21
N SER A 89 11.69 27.53 31.46
CA SER A 89 11.70 27.59 29.99
C SER A 89 10.29 27.53 29.40
N PHE A 90 9.36 26.83 30.05
CA PHE A 90 7.98 26.68 29.59
C PHE A 90 7.20 28.00 29.66
N ALA A 91 7.50 28.86 30.65
CA ALA A 91 6.88 30.20 30.76
C ALA A 91 7.07 31.07 29.50
N VAL A 92 8.09 30.78 28.70
CA VAL A 92 8.44 31.52 27.48
C VAL A 92 8.43 30.63 26.23
N ILE A 93 7.70 29.50 26.25
CA ILE A 93 7.67 28.50 25.16
C ILE A 93 7.25 29.07 23.80
N ASN A 94 6.46 30.16 23.79
CA ASN A 94 6.03 30.85 22.57
C ASN A 94 7.19 31.54 21.83
N LEU A 95 8.38 31.65 22.43
CA LEU A 95 9.59 32.13 21.77
C LEU A 95 10.24 30.99 20.98
N THR A 96 10.32 31.15 19.65
CA THR A 96 10.85 30.14 18.72
C THR A 96 12.24 29.61 19.09
N HIS A 97 13.11 30.44 19.68
CA HIS A 97 14.46 30.01 20.09
C HIS A 97 14.49 29.23 21.41
N VAL A 98 13.44 29.35 22.25
CA VAL A 98 13.34 28.61 23.52
C VAL A 98 12.59 27.30 23.36
N THR A 99 11.70 27.19 22.37
CA THR A 99 10.99 25.94 22.08
C THR A 99 11.94 24.74 22.00
N PRO A 100 13.07 24.75 21.27
CA PRO A 100 14.01 23.62 21.22
C PRO A 100 14.57 23.19 22.58
N ILE A 101 14.79 24.15 23.49
CA ILE A 101 15.28 23.88 24.86
C ILE A 101 14.22 23.10 25.64
N VAL A 102 12.97 23.55 25.62
CA VAL A 102 11.85 22.84 26.25
C VAL A 102 11.70 21.43 25.68
N MET A 103 11.79 21.31 24.35
CA MET A 103 11.68 20.02 23.67
C MET A 103 12.80 19.05 24.06
N GLU A 104 14.04 19.53 24.21
CA GLU A 104 15.16 18.70 24.64
C GLU A 104 15.00 18.24 26.10
N ILE A 105 14.57 19.12 27.01
CA ILE A 105 14.34 18.75 28.42
C ILE A 105 13.28 17.64 28.51
N VAL A 106 12.20 17.81 27.75
CA VAL A 106 11.06 16.89 27.72
C VAL A 106 11.42 15.49 27.23
N LYS A 107 12.38 15.38 26.31
CA LYS A 107 12.89 14.07 25.83
C LYS A 107 13.44 13.18 26.93
N TYR A 108 14.01 13.78 27.98
CA TYR A 108 14.62 13.07 29.10
C TYR A 108 13.70 12.91 30.31
N MET A 109 12.48 13.45 30.25
CA MET A 109 11.51 13.29 31.33
C MET A 109 10.56 12.13 31.05
N PRO A 110 10.48 11.13 31.95
CA PRO A 110 9.61 9.97 31.77
C PRO A 110 8.12 10.32 31.89
N ARG A 111 7.79 11.41 32.59
CA ARG A 111 6.42 11.90 32.74
C ARG A 111 6.41 13.42 32.74
N ILE A 112 5.56 13.99 31.89
CA ILE A 112 5.38 15.44 31.79
C ILE A 112 4.12 15.80 32.57
N PRO A 113 4.14 16.85 33.40
CA PRO A 113 2.93 17.33 34.06
C PRO A 113 1.81 17.67 33.06
N ASP A 114 0.58 17.21 33.35
CA ASP A 114 -0.58 17.36 32.46
C ASP A 114 -0.87 18.81 32.06
N LYS A 115 -0.54 19.78 32.93
CA LYS A 115 -0.66 21.23 32.65
C LYS A 115 0.08 21.63 31.36
N TYR A 116 1.26 21.06 31.13
CA TYR A 116 2.10 21.38 29.98
C TYR A 116 1.63 20.65 28.72
N VAL A 117 1.19 19.40 28.87
CA VAL A 117 0.63 18.60 27.77
C VAL A 117 -0.63 19.25 27.20
N LYS A 118 -1.54 19.72 28.05
CA LYS A 118 -2.74 20.46 27.62
C LYS A 118 -2.38 21.71 26.84
N TYR A 119 -1.48 22.54 27.37
CA TYR A 119 -1.05 23.77 26.68
C TYR A 119 -0.42 23.47 25.31
N ILE A 120 0.47 22.48 25.20
CA ILE A 120 1.07 22.09 23.91
C ILE A 120 0.00 21.63 22.92
N THR A 121 -0.97 20.82 23.39
CA THR A 121 -2.03 20.27 22.54
C THR A 121 -3.00 21.35 22.02
N GLU A 122 -3.24 22.39 22.81
CA GLU A 122 -4.10 23.53 22.44
C GLU A 122 -3.42 24.47 21.42
N HIS A 123 -2.10 24.47 21.33
CA HIS A 123 -1.32 25.38 20.47
C HIS A 123 -0.68 24.65 19.28
N GLU A 124 -1.35 24.64 18.12
CA GLU A 124 -0.94 23.91 16.91
C GLU A 124 0.49 24.22 16.43
N GLN A 125 0.93 25.48 16.52
CA GLN A 125 2.29 25.88 16.12
C GLN A 125 3.38 25.28 17.00
N ILE A 126 3.08 25.03 18.28
CA ILE A 126 4.02 24.42 19.24
C ILE A 126 4.00 22.91 19.05
N TYR A 127 2.81 22.33 18.93
CA TYR A 127 2.63 20.89 18.71
C TYR A 127 3.25 20.42 17.40
N SER A 128 3.08 21.15 16.29
CA SER A 128 3.67 20.78 14.99
C SER A 128 5.20 20.66 15.06
N ARG A 129 5.86 21.56 15.81
CA ARG A 129 7.31 21.60 16.05
C ARG A 129 7.81 20.62 17.12
N ALA A 130 6.91 19.96 17.85
CA ALA A 130 7.31 19.02 18.90
C ALA A 130 8.03 17.80 18.32
N PRO A 131 9.10 17.31 18.98
CA PRO A 131 9.80 16.10 18.57
C PRO A 131 8.89 14.88 18.74
N ILE A 132 9.21 13.82 18.01
CA ILE A 132 8.36 12.62 17.96
C ILE A 132 8.27 11.94 19.32
N GLU A 133 9.31 12.00 20.14
CA GLU A 133 9.36 11.44 21.49
C GLU A 133 8.29 12.08 22.39
N LEU A 134 8.17 13.41 22.33
CA LEU A 134 7.14 14.15 23.05
C LEU A 134 5.74 13.80 22.52
N LYS A 135 5.57 13.79 21.20
CA LYS A 135 4.30 13.40 20.59
C LYS A 135 3.87 12.00 21.03
N ARG A 136 4.79 11.01 21.10
CA ARG A 136 4.50 9.67 21.62
C ARG A 136 4.03 9.66 23.07
N LEU A 137 4.62 10.49 23.93
CA LEU A 137 4.14 10.66 25.32
C LEU A 137 2.70 11.18 25.34
N ILE A 138 2.42 12.24 24.57
CA ILE A 138 1.07 12.82 24.46
C ILE A 138 0.07 11.79 23.91
N TRP A 139 0.43 11.07 22.85
CA TRP A 139 -0.42 10.08 22.19
C TRP A 139 -0.73 8.87 23.07
N THR A 140 0.16 8.54 24.00
CA THR A 140 -0.04 7.40 24.93
C THR A 140 -1.23 7.66 25.85
N ASP A 141 -1.45 8.92 26.25
CA ASP A 141 -2.56 9.30 27.13
C ASP A 141 -3.76 9.87 26.34
N ASN A 142 -3.52 10.44 25.15
CA ASN A 142 -4.56 11.00 24.28
C ASN A 142 -4.73 10.19 22.98
N HIS A 143 -5.46 9.08 23.09
CA HIS A 143 -5.73 8.19 21.95
C HIS A 143 -6.49 8.88 20.81
N THR A 144 -7.36 9.84 21.11
CA THR A 144 -8.17 10.52 20.09
C THR A 144 -7.32 11.41 19.19
N LEU A 145 -6.34 12.11 19.77
CA LEU A 145 -5.37 12.91 19.01
C LEU A 145 -4.52 12.00 18.14
N PHE A 146 -4.03 10.89 18.69
CA PHE A 146 -3.24 9.93 17.94
C PHE A 146 -4.01 9.35 16.74
N GLN A 147 -5.29 9.00 16.92
CA GLN A 147 -6.15 8.53 15.83
C GLN A 147 -6.32 9.57 14.72
N LYS A 148 -6.40 10.86 15.05
CA LYS A 148 -6.45 11.95 14.06
C LYS A 148 -5.17 12.02 13.23
N GLU A 149 -4.01 11.81 13.85
CA GLU A 149 -2.71 11.76 13.15
C GLU A 149 -2.54 10.51 12.27
N LEU A 150 -3.10 9.37 12.71
CA LEU A 150 -3.03 8.11 11.96
C LEU A 150 -3.87 8.12 10.69
N GLN A 151 -5.05 8.75 10.74
CA GLN A 151 -6.02 8.74 9.64
C GLN A 151 -5.44 9.19 8.28
N PRO A 152 -4.73 10.33 8.15
CA PRO A 152 -4.17 10.74 6.86
C PRO A 152 -3.10 9.76 6.34
N ILE A 153 -2.27 9.19 7.22
CA ILE A 153 -1.24 8.21 6.82
C ILE A 153 -1.87 6.93 6.29
N ILE A 154 -2.91 6.46 6.97
CA ILE A 154 -3.67 5.27 6.57
C ILE A 154 -4.42 5.53 5.26
N ALA A 155 -5.07 6.68 5.11
CA ALA A 155 -5.76 7.05 3.87
C ALA A 155 -4.78 7.11 2.69
N GLN A 156 -3.63 7.75 2.87
CA GLN A 156 -2.57 7.81 1.86
C GLN A 156 -2.07 6.42 1.48
N TYR A 157 -1.96 5.48 2.43
CA TYR A 157 -1.57 4.10 2.10
C TYR A 157 -2.58 3.44 1.16
N LEU A 158 -3.88 3.60 1.41
CA LEU A 158 -4.92 3.04 0.55
C LEU A 158 -4.89 3.67 -0.85
N THR A 159 -4.76 5.00 -0.94
CA THR A 159 -4.61 5.70 -2.22
C THR A 159 -3.42 5.17 -3.02
N ASN A 160 -2.25 5.02 -2.37
CA ASN A 160 -1.07 4.47 -3.03
C ASN A 160 -1.29 3.04 -3.56
N VAL A 161 -2.01 2.20 -2.80
CA VAL A 161 -2.35 0.84 -3.26
C VAL A 161 -3.30 0.89 -4.45
N GLU A 162 -4.29 1.77 -4.42
CA GLU A 162 -5.22 1.94 -5.54
C GLU A 162 -4.52 2.40 -6.81
N GLU A 163 -3.56 3.32 -6.70
CA GLU A 163 -2.70 3.79 -7.80
C GLU A 163 -1.83 2.66 -8.35
N GLN A 164 -1.20 1.85 -7.48
CA GLN A 164 -0.40 0.70 -7.88
C GLN A 164 -1.23 -0.36 -8.63
N LEU A 165 -2.48 -0.58 -8.23
CA LEU A 165 -3.38 -1.50 -8.92
C LEU A 165 -3.85 -0.96 -10.28
N LEU A 166 -3.93 0.36 -10.43
CA LEU A 166 -4.22 0.99 -11.73
C LEU A 166 -3.01 0.87 -12.67
N GLN A 167 -1.79 0.97 -12.13
CA GLN A 167 -0.56 0.78 -12.88
C GLN A 167 -0.31 -0.71 -13.17
N CYS A 168 -0.74 -1.20 -14.34
CA CYS A 168 -0.58 -2.60 -14.71
C CYS A 168 0.85 -3.00 -15.19
N ASP A 169 1.84 -2.10 -15.12
CA ASP A 169 3.20 -2.37 -15.61
C ASP A 169 3.96 -3.38 -14.75
N HIS A 170 3.63 -3.43 -13.46
CA HIS A 170 4.14 -4.41 -12.53
C HIS A 170 2.98 -5.12 -11.84
N ASN A 171 3.12 -6.43 -11.63
CA ASN A 171 2.11 -7.17 -10.89
C ASN A 171 2.26 -6.88 -9.40
N TYR A 172 1.18 -6.36 -8.80
CA TYR A 172 1.12 -6.01 -7.37
C TYR A 172 1.47 -7.21 -6.48
N PHE A 173 1.04 -8.41 -6.89
CA PHE A 173 1.26 -9.67 -6.18
C PHE A 173 2.67 -10.25 -6.35
N LEU A 174 3.48 -9.71 -7.25
CA LEU A 174 4.86 -10.16 -7.45
C LEU A 174 5.88 -9.34 -6.66
N GLN A 175 5.51 -8.19 -6.10
CA GLN A 175 6.42 -7.38 -5.31
C GLN A 175 6.81 -8.10 -4.01
N LEU A 176 8.10 -8.15 -3.68
CA LEU A 176 8.57 -8.83 -2.48
C LEU A 176 8.10 -8.09 -1.21
N PRO A 177 7.72 -8.81 -0.13
CA PRO A 177 7.24 -8.17 1.11
C PRO A 177 8.22 -7.15 1.69
N LYS A 178 9.51 -7.48 1.74
CA LYS A 178 10.56 -6.57 2.21
C LYS A 178 10.65 -5.30 1.37
N GLN A 179 10.53 -5.41 0.04
CA GLN A 179 10.52 -4.25 -0.84
C GLN A 179 9.30 -3.37 -0.55
N ARG A 180 8.10 -3.95 -0.38
CA ARG A 180 6.88 -3.20 -0.03
C ARG A 180 7.04 -2.40 1.26
N ARG A 181 7.71 -2.97 2.27
CA ARG A 181 8.00 -2.27 3.54
C ARG A 181 8.98 -1.11 3.35
N GLN A 182 10.04 -1.31 2.55
CA GLN A 182 11.09 -0.32 2.35
C GLN A 182 10.67 0.84 1.45
N THR A 183 9.86 0.58 0.42
CA THR A 183 9.43 1.61 -0.55
C THR A 183 8.20 2.39 -0.10
N SER A 184 7.47 1.93 0.93
CA SER A 184 6.24 2.58 1.37
C SER A 184 6.51 3.68 2.41
N PRO A 185 6.39 4.97 2.05
CA PRO A 185 6.65 6.07 2.99
C PRO A 185 5.67 6.07 4.17
N THR A 186 4.44 5.59 3.96
CA THR A 186 3.42 5.49 5.00
C THR A 186 3.79 4.46 6.07
N ILE A 187 4.41 3.33 5.69
CA ILE A 187 4.86 2.30 6.65
C ILE A 187 6.03 2.85 7.45
N GLN A 188 7.00 3.49 6.79
CA GLN A 188 8.13 4.13 7.48
C GLN A 188 7.65 5.22 8.43
N SER A 189 6.63 5.99 8.05
CA SER A 189 6.01 7.01 8.90
C SER A 189 5.34 6.39 10.12
N LEU A 190 4.58 5.31 9.97
CA LEU A 190 3.96 4.60 11.11
C LEU A 190 4.99 4.02 12.07
N VAL A 191 6.04 3.40 11.53
CA VAL A 191 7.14 2.85 12.33
C VAL A 191 7.86 3.96 13.10
N HIS A 192 8.15 5.08 12.44
CA HIS A 192 8.71 6.26 13.08
C HIS A 192 7.75 6.83 14.14
N MET A 193 6.45 6.87 13.87
CA MET A 193 5.45 7.40 14.79
C MET A 193 5.36 6.59 16.09
N ILE A 194 5.31 5.27 15.98
CA ILE A 194 5.18 4.35 17.11
C ILE A 194 6.50 4.20 17.90
N GLY A 195 7.64 4.10 17.20
CA GLY A 195 8.95 3.84 17.83
C GLY A 195 8.95 2.53 18.61
N THR A 196 9.37 2.57 19.88
CA THR A 196 9.42 1.40 20.79
C THR A 196 8.19 1.27 21.69
N ASN A 197 7.16 2.11 21.50
CA ASN A 197 6.02 2.17 22.40
C ASN A 197 4.95 1.13 22.03
N ILE A 198 4.87 0.07 22.83
CA ILE A 198 3.93 -1.07 22.64
C ILE A 198 2.47 -0.61 22.70
N LYS A 199 2.12 0.36 23.55
CA LYS A 199 0.74 0.87 23.67
C LYS A 199 0.29 1.56 22.38
N LEU A 200 1.16 2.38 21.78
CA LEU A 200 0.85 3.01 20.49
C LEU A 200 0.69 1.99 19.37
N TYR A 201 1.54 0.95 19.37
CA TYR A 201 1.40 -0.17 18.44
C TYR A 201 0.04 -0.88 18.60
N ASP A 202 -0.39 -1.15 19.83
CA ASP A 202 -1.69 -1.75 20.13
C ASP A 202 -2.87 -0.89 19.69
N ILE A 203 -2.76 0.44 19.83
CA ILE A 203 -3.78 1.38 19.35
C ILE A 203 -3.88 1.32 17.82
N VAL A 204 -2.75 1.31 17.10
CA VAL A 204 -2.73 1.17 15.63
C VAL A 204 -3.33 -0.17 15.22
N ARG A 205 -2.89 -1.28 15.83
CA ARG A 205 -3.40 -2.63 15.58
C ARG A 205 -4.92 -2.69 15.73
N THR A 206 -5.44 -2.18 16.84
CA THR A 206 -6.88 -2.14 17.12
C THR A 206 -7.63 -1.25 16.14
N SER A 207 -7.05 -0.10 15.77
CA SER A 207 -7.65 0.84 14.82
C SER A 207 -7.76 0.23 13.42
N LEU A 208 -6.72 -0.45 12.93
CA LEU A 208 -6.75 -1.15 11.64
C LEU A 208 -7.79 -2.26 11.61
N GLN A 209 -7.92 -3.04 12.69
CA GLN A 209 -8.93 -4.08 12.78
C GLN A 209 -10.36 -3.50 12.78
N LYS A 210 -10.61 -2.42 13.54
CA LYS A 210 -11.92 -1.73 13.53
C LYS A 210 -12.25 -1.14 12.17
N LEU A 211 -11.26 -0.56 11.48
CA LEU A 211 -11.44 -0.05 10.12
C LEU A 211 -11.75 -1.18 9.14
N PHE A 212 -11.05 -2.31 9.24
CA PHE A 212 -11.33 -3.50 8.44
C PHE A 212 -12.76 -4.02 8.66
N GLN A 213 -13.19 -4.16 9.92
CA GLN A 213 -14.56 -4.58 10.25
C GLN A 213 -15.61 -3.62 9.68
N ARG A 214 -15.38 -2.30 9.79
CA ARG A 214 -16.36 -1.29 9.35
C ARG A 214 -16.46 -1.15 7.83
N THR A 215 -15.34 -1.20 7.13
CA THR A 215 -15.25 -0.84 5.69
C THR A 215 -15.11 -2.05 4.78
N LYS A 216 -14.71 -3.20 5.33
CA LYS A 216 -14.40 -4.44 4.60
C LYS A 216 -13.24 -4.32 3.60
N ILE A 217 -12.39 -3.30 3.72
CA ILE A 217 -11.22 -3.10 2.83
C ILE A 217 -10.06 -4.01 3.25
N ALA A 218 -9.74 -5.02 2.44
CA ALA A 218 -8.69 -6.01 2.69
C ALA A 218 -7.27 -5.42 2.88
N HIS A 219 -7.00 -4.23 2.35
CA HIS A 219 -5.68 -3.60 2.47
C HIS A 219 -5.33 -3.13 3.89
N TYR A 220 -6.29 -3.04 4.81
CA TYR A 220 -5.97 -2.89 6.24
C TYR A 220 -5.22 -4.10 6.80
N SER A 221 -5.54 -5.30 6.31
CA SER A 221 -4.82 -6.54 6.63
C SER A 221 -3.39 -6.51 6.08
N SER A 222 -3.22 -6.02 4.85
CA SER A 222 -1.90 -5.78 4.25
C SER A 222 -1.05 -4.86 5.12
N LEU A 223 -1.62 -3.72 5.53
CA LEU A 223 -0.92 -2.75 6.36
C LEU A 223 -0.54 -3.33 7.73
N ARG A 224 -1.43 -4.11 8.34
CA ARG A 224 -1.19 -4.80 9.61
C ARG A 224 -0.01 -5.77 9.54
N LEU A 225 0.03 -6.61 8.50
CA LEU A 225 1.12 -7.58 8.30
C LEU A 225 2.45 -6.87 8.04
N LEU A 226 2.45 -5.89 7.13
CA LEU A 226 3.66 -5.18 6.75
C LEU A 226 4.23 -4.35 7.91
N LEU A 227 3.37 -3.75 8.74
CA LEU A 227 3.79 -3.00 9.92
C LEU A 227 4.48 -3.88 10.95
N LEU A 228 3.91 -5.06 11.27
CA LEU A 228 4.55 -5.99 12.21
C LEU A 228 5.91 -6.47 11.71
N MET A 229 5.99 -6.80 10.42
CA MET A 229 7.25 -7.22 9.82
C MET A 229 8.26 -6.08 9.67
N ALA A 230 7.82 -4.83 9.59
CA ALA A 230 8.72 -3.68 9.65
C ALA A 230 9.36 -3.53 11.04
N PHE A 231 8.62 -3.78 12.13
CA PHE A 231 9.20 -3.81 13.48
C PHE A 231 10.17 -4.98 13.70
N HIS A 232 9.85 -6.14 13.14
CA HIS A 232 10.78 -7.27 13.12
C HIS A 232 12.08 -6.94 12.38
N ASP A 233 11.99 -6.33 11.20
CA ASP A 233 13.15 -5.98 10.37
C ASP A 233 14.09 -4.95 11.05
N LEU A 234 13.57 -4.13 11.96
CA LEU A 234 14.35 -3.19 12.77
C LEU A 234 15.07 -3.83 13.97
N GLU A 235 14.94 -5.14 14.18
CA GLU A 235 15.40 -5.84 15.38
C GLU A 235 14.82 -5.25 16.69
N ASN A 236 13.74 -4.47 16.58
CA ASN A 236 12.99 -3.89 17.69
C ASN A 236 12.14 -4.96 18.36
N ASN A 237 12.84 -5.87 19.04
CA ASN A 237 12.31 -7.08 19.64
C ASN A 237 11.18 -6.83 20.65
N SER A 238 11.09 -5.64 21.26
CA SER A 238 10.03 -5.36 22.22
C SER A 238 8.65 -5.26 21.57
N VAL A 239 8.52 -4.54 20.45
CA VAL A 239 7.23 -4.34 19.78
C VAL A 239 6.84 -5.60 19.03
N SER A 240 7.72 -6.17 18.22
CA SER A 240 7.40 -7.36 17.42
C SER A 240 7.09 -8.59 18.27
N LYS A 241 7.85 -8.84 19.35
CA LYS A 241 7.61 -10.00 20.24
C LYS A 241 6.43 -9.79 21.20
N SER A 242 5.98 -8.56 21.42
CA SER A 242 4.75 -8.32 22.19
C SER A 242 3.49 -8.80 21.47
N ASP A 243 3.57 -8.98 20.15
CA ASP A 243 2.46 -9.42 19.33
C ASP A 243 2.35 -10.95 19.30
N SER A 244 1.24 -11.49 19.83
CA SER A 244 1.03 -12.93 19.96
C SER A 244 1.02 -13.68 18.62
N ILE A 245 0.68 -13.00 17.52
CA ILE A 245 0.67 -13.61 16.17
C ILE A 245 1.99 -13.43 15.40
N HIS A 246 3.05 -12.95 16.04
CA HIS A 246 4.34 -12.68 15.39
C HIS A 246 4.90 -13.88 14.62
N ILE A 247 4.94 -15.06 15.25
CA ILE A 247 5.47 -16.29 14.63
C ILE A 247 4.66 -16.65 13.39
N PHE A 248 3.33 -16.61 13.50
CA PHE A 248 2.42 -16.90 12.39
C PHE A 248 2.64 -15.95 11.20
N VAL A 249 2.71 -14.65 11.46
CA VAL A 249 2.95 -13.64 10.43
C VAL A 249 4.32 -13.80 9.80
N TRP A 250 5.35 -14.12 10.59
CA TRP A 250 6.70 -14.36 10.09
C TRP A 250 6.77 -15.56 9.14
N THR A 251 6.11 -16.67 9.48
CA THR A 251 6.00 -17.84 8.60
C THR A 251 5.28 -17.49 7.30
N LEU A 252 4.22 -16.67 7.35
CA LEU A 252 3.53 -16.16 6.17
C LEU A 252 4.40 -15.22 5.32
N ASP A 253 5.17 -14.31 5.94
CA ASP A 253 6.10 -13.42 5.21
C ASP A 253 7.16 -14.22 4.45
N ALA A 254 7.65 -15.31 5.04
CA ALA A 254 8.55 -16.24 4.36
C ALA A 254 7.88 -16.94 3.17
N ALA A 255 6.61 -17.36 3.31
CA ALA A 255 5.83 -17.95 2.22
C ALA A 255 5.59 -16.93 1.09
N LEU A 256 5.30 -15.67 1.42
CA LEU A 256 5.16 -14.57 0.47
C LEU A 256 6.45 -14.31 -0.31
N LYS A 257 7.59 -14.30 0.38
CA LYS A 257 8.91 -14.14 -0.24
C LYS A 257 9.22 -15.25 -1.26
N GLU A 258 8.91 -16.50 -0.92
CA GLU A 258 9.14 -17.65 -1.81
C GLU A 258 8.03 -17.88 -2.84
N ARG A 259 6.91 -17.16 -2.72
CA ARG A 259 5.71 -17.29 -3.55
C ARG A 259 5.11 -18.70 -3.58
N LYS A 260 5.37 -19.46 -2.53
CA LYS A 260 4.88 -20.83 -2.32
C LYS A 260 4.73 -21.09 -0.83
N LEU A 261 3.75 -21.89 -0.49
CA LEU A 261 3.65 -22.48 0.84
C LEU A 261 4.10 -23.94 0.73
N ASP A 262 5.28 -24.24 1.27
CA ASP A 262 5.79 -25.61 1.30
C ASP A 262 5.25 -26.36 2.53
N VAL A 263 5.43 -27.69 2.52
CA VAL A 263 5.00 -28.58 3.60
C VAL A 263 5.59 -28.19 4.95
N LYS A 264 6.80 -27.61 4.99
CA LYS A 264 7.45 -27.19 6.23
C LYS A 264 6.73 -25.99 6.84
N LYS A 265 6.52 -24.92 6.07
CA LYS A 265 5.80 -23.72 6.49
C LYS A 265 4.36 -24.04 6.85
N GLN A 266 3.71 -24.93 6.09
CA GLN A 266 2.38 -25.43 6.42
C GLN A 266 2.35 -26.08 7.81
N ARG A 267 3.28 -26.98 8.12
CA ARG A 267 3.36 -27.61 9.45
C ARG A 267 3.62 -26.60 10.56
N GLU A 268 4.44 -25.57 10.33
CA GLU A 268 4.66 -24.49 11.31
C GLU A 268 3.38 -23.69 11.57
N ILE A 269 2.59 -23.41 10.52
CA ILE A 269 1.27 -22.77 10.65
C ILE A 269 0.29 -23.67 11.41
N GLU A 270 0.21 -24.96 11.06
CA GLU A 270 -0.62 -25.95 11.77
C GLU A 270 -0.28 -26.00 13.26
N GLN A 271 1.01 -26.15 13.59
CA GLN A 271 1.49 -26.18 14.98
C GLN A 271 1.14 -24.90 15.74
N PHE A 272 1.28 -23.73 15.09
CA PHE A 272 0.90 -22.46 15.70
C PHE A 272 -0.61 -22.40 16.00
N LEU A 273 -1.45 -22.81 15.06
CA LEU A 273 -2.91 -22.81 15.23
C LEU A 273 -3.34 -23.81 16.31
N ASP A 274 -2.74 -25.00 16.36
CA ASP A 274 -3.03 -26.00 17.38
C ASP A 274 -2.62 -25.53 18.77
N ALA A 275 -1.46 -24.87 18.90
CA ALA A 275 -0.99 -24.30 20.16
C ALA A 275 -1.94 -23.21 20.70
N HIS A 276 -2.62 -22.48 19.81
CA HIS A 276 -3.54 -21.40 20.16
C HIS A 276 -5.01 -21.76 19.96
N ALA A 277 -5.36 -23.03 19.76
CA ALA A 277 -6.72 -23.45 19.40
C ALA A 277 -7.79 -23.05 20.44
N ARG A 278 -7.39 -22.84 21.70
CA ARG A 278 -8.28 -22.40 22.79
C ARG A 278 -8.32 -20.88 22.97
N ASP A 279 -7.40 -20.14 22.35
CA ASP A 279 -7.38 -18.67 22.41
C ASP A 279 -8.32 -18.12 21.34
N THR A 280 -9.57 -17.89 21.73
CA THR A 280 -10.61 -17.39 20.84
C THR A 280 -10.30 -16.01 20.30
N ASP A 281 -9.56 -15.17 21.03
CA ASP A 281 -9.21 -13.84 20.56
C ASP A 281 -8.18 -13.93 19.43
N ILE A 282 -7.14 -14.76 19.58
CA ILE A 282 -6.19 -14.97 18.49
C ILE A 282 -6.89 -15.59 17.28
N ILE A 283 -7.59 -16.71 17.48
CA ILE A 283 -8.17 -17.51 16.39
C ILE A 283 -9.30 -16.77 15.67
N ASN A 284 -10.20 -16.07 16.38
CA ASN A 284 -11.36 -15.44 15.74
C ASN A 284 -11.15 -13.96 15.39
N LYS A 285 -10.15 -13.27 15.98
CA LYS A 285 -9.93 -11.85 15.73
C LYS A 285 -8.67 -11.54 14.94
N HIS A 286 -7.54 -12.12 15.32
CA HIS A 286 -6.25 -11.73 14.74
C HIS A 286 -5.88 -12.53 13.50
N ILE A 287 -6.10 -13.85 13.52
CA ILE A 287 -5.76 -14.73 12.40
C ILE A 287 -6.60 -14.45 11.13
N PRO A 288 -7.94 -14.36 11.18
CA PRO A 288 -8.73 -14.10 9.98
C PRO A 288 -8.39 -12.72 9.40
N PHE A 289 -8.17 -11.74 10.28
CA PHE A 289 -7.78 -10.40 9.86
C PHE A 289 -6.48 -10.41 9.06
N VAL A 290 -5.45 -11.15 9.47
CA VAL A 290 -4.21 -11.26 8.69
C VAL A 290 -4.40 -12.08 7.41
N LEU A 291 -5.13 -13.19 7.48
CA LEU A 291 -5.37 -14.07 6.33
C LEU A 291 -6.17 -13.40 5.22
N ALA A 292 -6.93 -12.34 5.53
CA ALA A 292 -7.64 -11.53 4.55
C ALA A 292 -6.72 -10.66 3.68
N ASP A 293 -5.40 -10.61 3.92
CA ASP A 293 -4.46 -9.94 3.03
C ASP A 293 -4.54 -10.53 1.60
N PRO A 294 -4.70 -9.70 0.56
CA PRO A 294 -4.81 -10.19 -0.83
C PRO A 294 -3.63 -11.04 -1.31
N ASN A 295 -2.40 -10.78 -0.84
CA ASN A 295 -1.23 -11.56 -1.26
C ASN A 295 -1.23 -12.93 -0.61
N ILE A 296 -1.64 -13.03 0.66
CA ILE A 296 -1.85 -14.31 1.34
C ILE A 296 -2.94 -15.11 0.63
N ILE A 297 -4.11 -14.52 0.38
CA ILE A 297 -5.21 -15.16 -0.38
C ILE A 297 -4.70 -15.65 -1.73
N SER A 298 -3.96 -14.82 -2.48
CA SER A 298 -3.40 -15.19 -3.78
C SER A 298 -2.46 -16.39 -3.70
N ILE A 299 -1.59 -16.48 -2.69
CA ILE A 299 -0.65 -17.60 -2.54
C ILE A 299 -1.37 -18.86 -2.08
N LEU A 300 -2.29 -18.77 -1.13
CA LEU A 300 -3.07 -19.93 -0.67
C LEU A 300 -3.90 -20.52 -1.81
N ALA A 301 -4.60 -19.68 -2.58
CA ALA A 301 -5.35 -20.11 -3.76
C ALA A 301 -4.43 -20.73 -4.81
N LYS A 302 -3.25 -20.12 -5.06
CA LYS A 302 -2.26 -20.67 -5.98
C LYS A 302 -1.77 -22.04 -5.54
N SER A 303 -1.42 -22.20 -4.26
CA SER A 303 -0.97 -23.48 -3.71
C SER A 303 -2.06 -24.55 -3.82
N CYS A 304 -3.33 -24.22 -3.57
CA CYS A 304 -4.44 -25.15 -3.77
C CYS A 304 -4.54 -25.62 -5.23
N VAL A 305 -4.51 -24.69 -6.19
CA VAL A 305 -4.57 -25.03 -7.62
C VAL A 305 -3.37 -25.86 -8.06
N LEU A 306 -2.15 -25.53 -7.59
CA LEU A 306 -0.94 -26.31 -7.87
C LEU A 306 -1.02 -27.74 -7.30
N LEU A 307 -1.58 -27.91 -6.10
CA LEU A 307 -1.82 -29.25 -5.54
C LEU A 307 -2.82 -30.04 -6.38
N LEU A 308 -3.86 -29.41 -6.93
CA LEU A 308 -4.77 -30.10 -7.86
C LEU A 308 -4.04 -30.56 -9.13
N HIS A 309 -3.19 -29.71 -9.72
CA HIS A 309 -2.38 -30.10 -10.87
C HIS A 309 -1.43 -31.26 -10.55
N LYS A 310 -0.77 -31.19 -9.39
CA LYS A 310 0.14 -32.24 -8.89
C LYS A 310 -0.60 -33.55 -8.63
N GLN A 311 -1.83 -33.51 -8.11
CA GLN A 311 -2.64 -34.72 -7.93
C GLN A 311 -2.92 -35.43 -9.26
N VAL A 312 -3.07 -34.68 -10.35
CA VAL A 312 -3.19 -35.25 -11.69
C VAL A 312 -1.86 -35.83 -12.19
N ASP A 313 -0.73 -35.15 -11.90
CA ASP A 313 0.61 -35.64 -12.28
C ASP A 313 0.99 -36.94 -11.55
N ASP A 314 0.71 -37.02 -10.25
CA ASP A 314 1.15 -38.12 -9.39
C ASP A 314 0.14 -39.31 -9.38
N GLU A 315 -0.92 -39.26 -10.21
CA GLU A 315 -2.03 -40.25 -10.22
C GLU A 315 -2.62 -40.53 -8.82
N MET A 316 -2.67 -39.48 -7.99
CA MET A 316 -2.99 -39.56 -6.56
C MET A 316 -4.49 -39.64 -6.29
N PRO A 317 -4.92 -40.13 -5.10
CA PRO A 317 -6.32 -40.30 -4.79
C PRO A 317 -7.08 -38.95 -4.72
N LEU A 318 -8.41 -39.05 -4.78
CA LEU A 318 -9.40 -37.97 -4.82
C LEU A 318 -9.05 -36.75 -3.90
N PRO A 319 -9.43 -35.51 -4.27
CA PRO A 319 -9.21 -34.30 -3.45
C PRO A 319 -9.56 -34.45 -1.96
N ARG A 320 -10.65 -35.17 -1.67
CA ARG A 320 -11.12 -35.47 -0.30
C ARG A 320 -10.17 -36.31 0.56
N SER A 321 -9.14 -36.93 0.01
CA SER A 321 -8.13 -37.68 0.78
C SER A 321 -6.84 -36.90 1.02
N ASN A 322 -6.65 -35.79 0.31
CA ASN A 322 -5.45 -34.97 0.45
C ASN A 322 -5.58 -34.03 1.66
N LYS A 323 -4.93 -34.40 2.78
CA LYS A 323 -4.92 -33.61 4.01
C LYS A 323 -4.25 -32.24 3.82
N GLU A 324 -3.22 -32.16 2.99
CA GLU A 324 -2.51 -30.92 2.69
C GLU A 324 -3.46 -29.92 2.04
N LEU A 325 -4.17 -30.36 1.00
CA LEU A 325 -5.17 -29.56 0.30
C LEU A 325 -6.31 -29.12 1.22
N GLN A 326 -6.84 -30.02 2.06
CA GLN A 326 -7.91 -29.68 3.00
C GLN A 326 -7.49 -28.59 4.00
N PHE A 327 -6.27 -28.67 4.53
CA PHE A 327 -5.77 -27.64 5.42
C PHE A 327 -5.67 -26.27 4.73
N LEU A 328 -5.12 -26.24 3.50
CA LEU A 328 -5.02 -24.99 2.74
C LEU A 328 -6.37 -24.39 2.37
N LEU A 329 -7.34 -25.24 1.99
CA LEU A 329 -8.71 -24.81 1.73
C LEU A 329 -9.36 -24.21 2.98
N LYS A 330 -9.08 -24.78 4.16
CA LYS A 330 -9.59 -24.27 5.44
C LYS A 330 -9.01 -22.89 5.75
N LEU A 331 -7.70 -22.74 5.59
CA LEU A 331 -7.00 -21.46 5.82
C LEU A 331 -7.46 -20.39 4.82
N LEU A 332 -7.64 -20.76 3.56
CA LEU A 332 -8.15 -19.88 2.51
C LEU A 332 -9.62 -19.47 2.79
N ASN A 333 -10.47 -20.39 3.21
CA ASN A 333 -11.86 -20.10 3.57
C ASN A 333 -11.93 -19.06 4.72
N MET A 334 -11.07 -19.22 5.73
CA MET A 334 -10.99 -18.31 6.86
C MET A 334 -10.56 -16.89 6.44
N GLY A 335 -9.62 -16.77 5.50
CA GLY A 335 -9.22 -15.47 4.94
C GLY A 335 -10.32 -14.82 4.10
N LEU A 336 -11.00 -15.59 3.24
CA LEU A 336 -12.10 -15.11 2.37
C LEU A 336 -13.37 -14.74 3.15
N CYS A 337 -13.58 -15.39 4.29
CA CYS A 337 -14.73 -15.17 5.16
C CYS A 337 -14.32 -14.50 6.47
N ALA A 338 -13.20 -13.75 6.47
CA ALA A 338 -12.65 -13.15 7.67
C ALA A 338 -13.65 -12.25 8.41
N TRP A 339 -14.52 -11.55 7.69
CA TRP A 339 -15.58 -10.73 8.28
C TRP A 339 -16.63 -11.58 8.99
N ASP A 340 -17.06 -12.69 8.36
CA ASP A 340 -18.04 -13.60 8.95
C ASP A 340 -17.46 -14.26 10.22
N VAL A 341 -16.16 -14.53 10.24
CA VAL A 341 -15.47 -15.02 11.45
C VAL A 341 -15.39 -13.93 12.53
N LEU A 342 -15.06 -12.70 12.15
CA LEU A 342 -14.96 -11.56 13.08
C LEU A 342 -16.30 -11.19 13.73
N ASP A 343 -17.39 -11.34 12.97
CA ASP A 343 -18.76 -11.11 13.44
C ASP A 343 -19.33 -12.33 14.20
N GLY A 344 -18.59 -13.45 14.24
CA GLY A 344 -18.98 -14.67 14.93
C GLY A 344 -19.97 -15.56 14.18
N ALA A 345 -20.23 -15.28 12.89
CA ALA A 345 -21.09 -16.07 12.01
C ALA A 345 -20.43 -17.37 11.51
N MET A 346 -19.10 -17.45 11.55
CA MET A 346 -18.30 -18.62 11.17
C MET A 346 -17.21 -18.89 12.21
N SER A 347 -16.89 -20.15 12.44
CA SER A 347 -15.78 -20.59 13.27
C SER A 347 -14.67 -21.22 12.43
N TYR A 348 -13.41 -21.08 12.88
CA TYR A 348 -12.30 -21.84 12.31
C TYR A 348 -12.58 -23.35 12.39
N HIS A 349 -13.34 -23.85 13.35
CA HIS A 349 -13.59 -25.29 13.48
C HIS A 349 -14.65 -25.83 12.51
N ASP A 350 -15.32 -24.96 11.75
CA ASP A 350 -16.35 -25.38 10.82
C ASP A 350 -15.77 -26.24 9.69
N PRO A 351 -16.45 -27.35 9.33
CA PRO A 351 -15.99 -28.21 8.25
C PRO A 351 -16.14 -27.48 6.91
N ILE A 352 -15.20 -27.77 5.99
CA ILE A 352 -15.33 -27.34 4.59
C ILE A 352 -16.56 -28.03 3.99
N ASP A 353 -17.29 -27.29 3.14
CA ASP A 353 -18.43 -27.83 2.39
C ASP A 353 -18.05 -29.16 1.69
N SER A 354 -18.81 -30.20 2.00
CA SER A 354 -18.59 -31.54 1.44
C SER A 354 -18.79 -31.54 -0.08
N ARG A 355 -19.68 -30.70 -0.62
CA ARG A 355 -19.91 -30.56 -2.07
C ARG A 355 -18.68 -30.00 -2.79
N LEU A 356 -17.93 -29.12 -2.13
CA LEU A 356 -16.67 -28.59 -2.67
C LEU A 356 -15.69 -29.74 -2.91
N LEU A 357 -15.48 -30.59 -1.89
CA LEU A 357 -14.50 -31.67 -1.92
C LEU A 357 -14.91 -32.84 -2.85
N THR A 358 -16.20 -33.10 -2.98
CA THR A 358 -16.73 -34.30 -3.66
C THR A 358 -17.23 -34.08 -5.08
N HIS A 359 -17.63 -32.86 -5.43
CA HIS A 359 -18.18 -32.54 -6.76
C HIS A 359 -17.36 -31.45 -7.46
N TYR A 360 -17.12 -30.32 -6.77
CA TYR A 360 -16.48 -29.15 -7.38
C TYR A 360 -14.99 -29.37 -7.70
N LEU A 361 -14.18 -29.81 -6.73
CA LEU A 361 -12.74 -30.04 -6.97
C LEU A 361 -12.48 -31.18 -7.95
N PRO A 362 -13.20 -32.31 -7.92
CA PRO A 362 -13.09 -33.33 -8.97
C PRO A 362 -13.42 -32.80 -10.36
N TYR A 363 -14.37 -31.85 -10.48
CA TYR A 363 -14.65 -31.19 -11.74
C TYR A 363 -13.48 -30.32 -12.22
N LEU A 364 -12.84 -29.54 -11.34
CA LEU A 364 -11.62 -28.80 -11.70
C LEU A 364 -10.48 -29.74 -12.13
N ILE A 365 -10.29 -30.86 -11.42
CA ILE A 365 -9.33 -31.90 -11.82
C ILE A 365 -9.65 -32.43 -13.22
N ARG A 366 -10.92 -32.68 -13.50
CA ARG A 366 -11.36 -33.13 -14.81
C ARG A 366 -11.01 -32.12 -15.91
N LEU A 367 -11.24 -30.82 -15.68
CA LEU A 367 -10.82 -29.77 -16.62
C LEU A 367 -9.31 -29.77 -16.85
N ILE A 368 -8.51 -29.99 -15.79
CA ILE A 368 -7.05 -30.10 -15.89
C ILE A 368 -6.66 -31.31 -16.77
N VAL A 369 -7.26 -32.48 -16.51
CA VAL A 369 -7.01 -33.72 -17.28
C VAL A 369 -7.38 -33.52 -18.74
N GLU A 370 -8.58 -33.02 -19.04
CA GLU A 370 -9.06 -32.82 -20.42
C GLU A 370 -8.16 -31.87 -21.20
N ASN A 371 -7.70 -30.79 -20.56
CA ASN A 371 -6.79 -29.84 -21.19
C ASN A 371 -5.40 -30.45 -21.47
N ARG A 372 -4.93 -31.39 -20.64
CA ARG A 372 -3.69 -32.14 -20.92
C ARG A 372 -3.85 -33.16 -22.04
N LEU A 373 -5.05 -33.74 -22.19
CA LEU A 373 -5.36 -34.72 -23.24
C LEU A 373 -5.62 -34.07 -24.62
N ASN A 374 -6.06 -32.81 -24.65
CA ASN A 374 -6.41 -32.09 -25.89
C ASN A 374 -5.19 -31.58 -26.68
N THR A 375 -4.11 -32.36 -26.79
CA THR A 375 -2.98 -32.06 -27.69
C THR A 375 -3.32 -32.28 -29.16
N ASP A 376 -4.37 -33.07 -29.46
CA ASP A 376 -4.77 -33.38 -30.83
C ASP A 376 -6.15 -32.83 -31.20
N THR A 377 -6.15 -32.08 -32.30
CA THR A 377 -7.28 -31.42 -32.94
C THR A 377 -8.27 -32.44 -33.52
N SER A 378 -9.04 -33.14 -32.70
CA SER A 378 -10.28 -33.83 -33.14
C SER A 378 -11.02 -34.48 -31.97
N SER A 379 -11.79 -33.70 -31.21
CA SER A 379 -13.07 -34.18 -30.65
C SER A 379 -13.85 -33.05 -30.00
N SER A 380 -14.71 -32.43 -30.81
CA SER A 380 -15.88 -31.64 -30.44
C SER A 380 -16.93 -32.40 -29.58
N SER A 381 -16.55 -33.53 -28.99
CA SER A 381 -17.40 -34.46 -28.26
C SER A 381 -17.18 -34.43 -26.74
N ILE A 382 -16.08 -33.86 -26.25
CA ILE A 382 -15.68 -33.91 -24.83
C ILE A 382 -16.30 -32.74 -24.02
N LEU A 383 -16.49 -31.58 -24.64
CA LEU A 383 -17.13 -30.38 -24.05
C LEU A 383 -18.62 -30.56 -23.71
N LYS A 384 -19.30 -31.60 -24.23
CA LYS A 384 -20.72 -31.87 -23.97
C LYS A 384 -21.00 -32.45 -22.58
N LEU A 385 -19.96 -32.81 -21.83
CA LEU A 385 -20.08 -33.41 -20.50
C LEU A 385 -19.70 -32.45 -19.36
N LEU A 386 -19.49 -31.16 -19.67
CA LEU A 386 -19.42 -30.13 -18.64
C LEU A 386 -20.79 -30.06 -17.94
N LEU A 387 -20.81 -29.88 -16.62
CA LEU A 387 -22.03 -29.54 -15.90
C LEU A 387 -22.72 -28.38 -16.64
N PRO A 388 -24.06 -28.28 -16.61
CA PRO A 388 -24.74 -27.11 -17.15
C PRO A 388 -24.05 -25.86 -16.58
N GLN A 389 -23.58 -24.96 -17.46
CA GLN A 389 -22.82 -23.77 -17.10
C GLN A 389 -23.46 -23.06 -15.89
N THR A 390 -24.79 -22.99 -15.90
CA THR A 390 -25.64 -22.47 -14.85
C THR A 390 -25.46 -23.13 -13.48
N GLU A 391 -25.52 -24.45 -13.33
CA GLU A 391 -25.41 -25.08 -11.99
C GLU A 391 -24.04 -24.87 -11.36
N PHE A 392 -22.99 -24.96 -12.18
CA PHE A 392 -21.61 -24.78 -11.72
C PHE A 392 -21.34 -23.33 -11.32
N VAL A 393 -21.82 -22.36 -12.11
CA VAL A 393 -21.69 -20.94 -11.81
C VAL A 393 -22.53 -20.54 -10.59
N GLN A 394 -23.76 -21.04 -10.45
CA GLN A 394 -24.59 -20.81 -9.28
C GLN A 394 -23.93 -21.32 -8.00
N TYR A 395 -23.22 -22.45 -8.05
CA TYR A 395 -22.44 -22.90 -6.89
C TYR A 395 -21.28 -21.93 -6.58
N MET A 396 -20.56 -21.44 -7.58
CA MET A 396 -19.46 -20.47 -7.37
C MET A 396 -19.95 -19.14 -6.79
N ILE A 397 -21.08 -18.61 -7.25
CA ILE A 397 -21.67 -17.37 -6.75
C ILE A 397 -21.99 -17.49 -5.24
N ASN A 398 -22.50 -18.65 -4.82
CA ASN A 398 -22.87 -18.90 -3.43
C ASN A 398 -21.70 -19.31 -2.54
N ASN A 399 -20.55 -19.68 -3.11
CA ASN A 399 -19.39 -20.17 -2.38
C ASN A 399 -18.12 -19.38 -2.73
N ARG A 400 -17.74 -18.44 -1.86
CA ARG A 400 -16.55 -17.57 -2.03
C ARG A 400 -15.26 -18.35 -2.26
N LEU A 401 -15.10 -19.48 -1.58
CA LEU A 401 -13.93 -20.35 -1.72
C LEU A 401 -13.88 -20.99 -3.12
N ALA A 402 -15.00 -21.53 -3.60
CA ALA A 402 -15.11 -22.09 -4.95
C ALA A 402 -14.79 -21.04 -6.01
N CYS A 403 -15.40 -19.85 -5.90
CA CYS A 403 -15.15 -18.73 -6.81
C CYS A 403 -13.68 -18.32 -6.84
N GLN A 404 -13.06 -18.13 -5.67
CA GLN A 404 -11.65 -17.73 -5.59
C GLN A 404 -10.71 -18.76 -6.23
N LEU A 405 -10.97 -20.05 -6.04
CA LEU A 405 -10.20 -21.12 -6.68
C LEU A 405 -10.37 -21.11 -8.20
N PHE A 406 -11.58 -20.85 -8.70
CA PHE A 406 -11.84 -20.76 -10.14
C PHE A 406 -11.13 -19.57 -10.78
N LEU A 407 -11.25 -18.39 -10.18
CA LEU A 407 -10.59 -17.18 -10.65
C LEU A 407 -9.06 -17.37 -10.66
N ARG A 408 -8.50 -18.00 -9.62
CA ARG A 408 -7.08 -18.35 -9.60
C ARG A 408 -6.71 -19.37 -10.67
N PHE A 409 -7.57 -20.36 -10.92
CA PHE A 409 -7.38 -21.36 -11.97
C PHE A 409 -7.34 -20.70 -13.35
N ILE A 410 -8.25 -19.77 -13.64
CA ILE A 410 -8.22 -18.96 -14.88
C ILE A 410 -6.87 -18.24 -15.00
N ILE A 411 -6.42 -17.54 -13.96
CA ILE A 411 -5.13 -16.84 -13.98
C ILE A 411 -3.97 -17.79 -14.30
N GLU A 412 -3.98 -19.00 -13.73
CA GLU A 412 -2.93 -19.99 -13.94
C GLU A 412 -2.92 -20.54 -15.38
N ILE A 413 -4.08 -20.75 -15.99
CA ILE A 413 -4.19 -21.17 -17.41
C ILE A 413 -3.56 -20.13 -18.33
N TYR A 414 -3.83 -18.84 -18.08
CA TYR A 414 -3.24 -17.75 -18.86
C TYR A 414 -1.72 -17.64 -18.62
N HIS A 415 -1.28 -17.82 -17.37
CA HIS A 415 0.14 -17.88 -17.02
C HIS A 415 0.86 -19.05 -17.73
N GLN A 416 0.20 -20.20 -17.86
CA GLN A 416 0.70 -21.39 -18.57
C GLN A 416 0.47 -21.34 -20.09
N LYS A 417 -0.09 -20.24 -20.64
CA LYS A 417 -0.37 -20.03 -22.07
C LYS A 417 -1.29 -21.09 -22.71
N GLN A 418 -2.22 -21.64 -21.94
CA GLN A 418 -3.17 -22.66 -22.41
C GLN A 418 -4.40 -22.03 -23.08
N PHE A 419 -4.19 -21.40 -24.24
CA PHE A 419 -5.18 -20.55 -24.93
C PHE A 419 -6.49 -21.26 -25.31
N TRP A 420 -6.43 -22.56 -25.60
CA TRP A 420 -7.62 -23.35 -25.95
C TRP A 420 -8.62 -23.38 -24.79
N LEU A 421 -8.18 -23.86 -23.61
CA LEU A 421 -9.02 -23.92 -22.42
C LEU A 421 -9.41 -22.52 -21.97
N ALA A 422 -8.47 -21.57 -22.05
CA ALA A 422 -8.71 -20.19 -21.68
C ALA A 422 -9.89 -19.56 -22.46
N THR A 423 -10.04 -19.89 -23.75
CA THR A 423 -11.19 -19.44 -24.58
C THR A 423 -12.51 -20.08 -24.14
N GLN A 424 -12.48 -21.34 -23.70
CA GLN A 424 -13.67 -22.06 -23.23
C GLN A 424 -14.17 -21.57 -21.86
N LEU A 425 -13.29 -20.98 -21.06
CA LEU A 425 -13.63 -20.48 -19.72
C LEU A 425 -14.20 -19.05 -19.72
N ILE A 426 -14.13 -18.32 -20.84
CA ILE A 426 -14.65 -16.94 -20.93
C ILE A 426 -16.14 -16.82 -20.57
N PRO A 427 -17.05 -17.71 -21.03
CA PRO A 427 -18.47 -17.62 -20.65
C PRO A 427 -18.69 -17.69 -19.13
N TYR A 428 -17.98 -18.59 -18.44
CA TYR A 428 -18.04 -18.69 -16.98
C TYR A 428 -17.55 -17.41 -16.31
N LEU A 429 -16.49 -16.79 -16.85
CA LEU A 429 -15.95 -15.54 -16.33
C LEU A 429 -16.94 -14.38 -16.53
N ASN A 430 -17.64 -14.32 -17.66
CA ASN A 430 -18.67 -13.31 -17.91
C ASN A 430 -19.79 -13.40 -16.87
N GLU A 431 -20.33 -14.60 -16.64
CA GLU A 431 -21.38 -14.77 -15.63
C GLU A 431 -20.88 -14.36 -14.23
N LEU A 432 -19.67 -14.77 -13.83
CA LEU A 432 -19.10 -14.39 -12.53
C LEU A 432 -18.93 -12.87 -12.36
N VAL A 433 -18.59 -12.16 -13.43
CA VAL A 433 -18.52 -10.69 -13.43
C VAL A 433 -19.90 -10.07 -13.24
N GLU A 434 -20.92 -10.58 -13.93
CA GLU A 434 -22.30 -10.07 -13.82
C GLU A 434 -22.84 -10.16 -12.39
N TYR A 435 -22.42 -11.19 -11.63
CA TYR A 435 -22.75 -11.33 -10.20
C TYR A 435 -21.77 -10.63 -9.24
N GLY A 436 -20.85 -9.80 -9.76
CA GLY A 436 -19.92 -9.00 -8.95
C GLY A 436 -18.80 -9.78 -8.27
N SER A 437 -18.49 -10.98 -8.76
CA SER A 437 -17.50 -11.87 -8.11
C SER A 437 -16.05 -11.59 -8.54
N ALA A 438 -15.83 -10.86 -9.64
CA ALA A 438 -14.50 -10.50 -10.11
C ALA A 438 -14.14 -9.08 -9.67
N ASP A 439 -13.21 -8.97 -8.73
CA ASP A 439 -12.79 -7.70 -8.17
C ASP A 439 -11.63 -7.05 -8.93
N LYS A 440 -11.28 -5.81 -8.54
CA LYS A 440 -10.14 -5.07 -9.12
C LYS A 440 -8.81 -5.83 -8.98
N LEU A 441 -8.65 -6.58 -7.89
CA LEU A 441 -7.45 -7.37 -7.60
C LEU A 441 -7.26 -8.51 -8.61
N PHE A 442 -8.34 -9.25 -8.88
CA PHE A 442 -8.38 -10.27 -9.91
C PHE A 442 -8.06 -9.66 -11.29
N LEU A 443 -8.76 -8.59 -11.68
CA LEU A 443 -8.58 -7.96 -12.99
C LEU A 443 -7.13 -7.49 -13.21
N HIS A 444 -6.51 -6.88 -12.21
CA HIS A 444 -5.09 -6.49 -12.27
C HIS A 444 -4.18 -7.68 -12.55
N GLN A 445 -4.33 -8.76 -11.78
CA GLN A 445 -3.49 -9.94 -11.93
C GLN A 445 -3.75 -10.65 -13.27
N PHE A 446 -5.02 -10.76 -13.66
CA PHE A 446 -5.47 -11.36 -14.91
C PHE A 446 -4.87 -10.63 -16.12
N VAL A 447 -5.09 -9.32 -16.22
CA VAL A 447 -4.60 -8.49 -17.34
C VAL A 447 -3.07 -8.48 -17.39
N TYR A 448 -2.40 -8.47 -16.23
CA TYR A 448 -0.94 -8.59 -16.19
C TYR A 448 -0.46 -9.88 -16.89
N PHE A 449 -1.04 -11.05 -16.57
CA PHE A 449 -0.61 -12.30 -17.21
C PHE A 449 -1.01 -12.38 -18.69
N VAL A 450 -2.17 -11.84 -19.06
CA VAL A 450 -2.59 -11.70 -20.47
C VAL A 450 -1.57 -10.86 -21.26
N ARG A 451 -1.05 -9.77 -20.69
CA ARG A 451 -0.01 -8.94 -21.33
C ARG A 451 1.28 -9.73 -21.55
N GLN A 452 1.65 -10.62 -20.63
CA GLN A 452 2.85 -11.46 -20.75
C GLN A 452 2.69 -12.59 -21.78
N SER A 453 1.46 -13.05 -22.06
CA SER A 453 1.18 -14.03 -23.11
C SER A 453 1.12 -13.36 -24.50
N VAL A 454 2.28 -13.00 -25.06
CA VAL A 454 2.40 -12.21 -26.31
C VAL A 454 2.18 -13.03 -27.60
N GLU A 455 1.94 -14.34 -27.52
CA GLU A 455 2.17 -15.25 -28.65
C GLU A 455 1.09 -15.27 -29.74
N PRO A 456 -0.19 -14.92 -29.49
CA PRO A 456 -1.05 -14.48 -30.59
C PRO A 456 -1.95 -13.29 -30.25
N ILE A 457 -1.78 -12.17 -30.98
CA ILE A 457 -2.69 -11.00 -30.94
C ILE A 457 -4.14 -11.39 -31.24
N HIS A 458 -4.34 -12.42 -32.05
CA HIS A 458 -5.65 -13.03 -32.29
C HIS A 458 -6.37 -13.44 -31.00
N TYR A 459 -5.64 -14.00 -30.02
CA TYR A 459 -6.20 -14.40 -28.74
C TYR A 459 -6.65 -13.20 -27.91
N ILE A 460 -5.85 -12.13 -27.90
CA ILE A 460 -6.26 -10.85 -27.27
C ILE A 460 -7.50 -10.30 -27.96
N GLY A 461 -7.61 -10.42 -29.29
CA GLY A 461 -8.81 -10.07 -30.05
C GLY A 461 -10.05 -10.84 -29.57
N ILE A 462 -9.96 -12.17 -29.41
CA ILE A 462 -11.04 -13.00 -28.87
C ILE A 462 -11.43 -12.56 -27.46
N LEU A 463 -10.46 -12.30 -26.59
CA LEU A 463 -10.74 -11.86 -25.23
C LEU A 463 -11.41 -10.48 -25.20
N LEU A 464 -10.98 -9.56 -26.06
CA LEU A 464 -11.62 -8.25 -26.22
C LEU A 464 -13.08 -8.40 -26.67
N ASP A 465 -13.33 -9.18 -27.73
CA ASP A 465 -14.67 -9.41 -28.28
C ASP A 465 -15.60 -10.12 -27.27
N LYS A 466 -15.11 -11.18 -26.61
CA LYS A 466 -15.94 -12.08 -25.78
C LYS A 466 -16.02 -11.71 -24.30
N PHE A 467 -15.16 -10.86 -23.78
CA PHE A 467 -15.15 -10.48 -22.35
C PHE A 467 -15.21 -8.96 -22.18
N PHE A 468 -14.18 -8.23 -22.62
CA PHE A 468 -14.08 -6.80 -22.34
C PHE A 468 -15.19 -5.97 -22.98
N VAL A 469 -15.52 -6.20 -24.26
CA VAL A 469 -16.58 -5.45 -24.95
C VAL A 469 -17.96 -5.71 -24.33
N LEU A 470 -18.25 -6.96 -23.95
CA LEU A 470 -19.53 -7.31 -23.34
C LEU A 470 -19.71 -6.65 -21.97
N GLN A 471 -18.66 -6.66 -21.14
CA GLN A 471 -18.74 -6.22 -19.74
C GLN A 471 -18.38 -4.74 -19.53
N ALA A 472 -17.76 -4.07 -20.52
CA ALA A 472 -17.27 -2.69 -20.40
C ALA A 472 -18.36 -1.65 -20.10
N GLN A 473 -19.61 -1.86 -20.53
CA GLN A 473 -20.68 -0.89 -20.28
C GLN A 473 -21.20 -0.91 -18.84
N GLY A 474 -21.11 -2.04 -18.16
CA GLY A 474 -21.58 -2.20 -16.78
C GLY A 474 -20.49 -1.97 -15.73
N HIS A 475 -19.22 -2.13 -16.09
CA HIS A 475 -18.11 -2.16 -15.13
C HIS A 475 -16.93 -1.27 -15.57
N GLU A 476 -16.79 -0.13 -14.89
CA GLU A 476 -15.77 0.88 -15.18
C GLU A 476 -14.34 0.32 -15.18
N PHE A 477 -13.99 -0.51 -14.20
CA PHE A 477 -12.66 -1.11 -14.12
C PHE A 477 -12.38 -2.11 -15.23
N ILE A 478 -13.39 -2.81 -15.73
CA ILE A 478 -13.22 -3.74 -16.87
C ILE A 478 -12.89 -2.94 -18.12
N LEU A 479 -13.62 -1.84 -18.36
CA LEU A 479 -13.29 -0.91 -19.44
C LEU A 479 -11.86 -0.37 -19.29
N TYR A 480 -11.47 0.08 -18.09
CA TYR A 480 -10.11 0.55 -17.81
C TYR A 480 -9.03 -0.47 -18.19
N TYR A 481 -9.13 -1.71 -17.70
CA TYR A 481 -8.15 -2.75 -17.99
C TYR A 481 -8.19 -3.19 -19.46
N GLY A 482 -9.34 -3.09 -20.13
CA GLY A 482 -9.46 -3.25 -21.58
C GLY A 482 -8.66 -2.19 -22.35
N LEU A 483 -8.74 -0.91 -21.93
CA LEU A 483 -7.94 0.18 -22.51
C LEU A 483 -6.44 -0.02 -22.29
N ILE A 484 -6.03 -0.51 -21.11
CA ILE A 484 -4.63 -0.90 -20.84
C ILE A 484 -4.17 -1.98 -21.81
N LEU A 485 -5.01 -2.99 -22.05
CA LEU A 485 -4.68 -4.09 -22.95
C LEU A 485 -4.52 -3.60 -24.40
N LEU A 486 -5.40 -2.70 -24.86
CA LEU A 486 -5.27 -2.04 -26.16
C LEU A 486 -3.97 -1.24 -26.26
N LYS A 487 -3.65 -0.43 -25.24
CA LYS A 487 -2.38 0.32 -25.19
C LYS A 487 -1.17 -0.61 -25.29
N HIS A 488 -1.22 -1.76 -24.63
CA HIS A 488 -0.15 -2.75 -24.69
C HIS A 488 0.01 -3.41 -26.08
N VAL A 489 -1.08 -3.58 -26.83
CA VAL A 489 -1.07 -4.17 -28.17
C VAL A 489 -0.71 -3.15 -29.25
N LEU A 490 -0.91 -1.85 -29.02
CA LEU A 490 -0.69 -0.77 -29.98
C LEU A 490 0.64 -0.87 -30.74
N HIS A 491 1.73 -1.14 -30.03
CA HIS A 491 3.08 -1.21 -30.60
C HIS A 491 3.47 -2.60 -31.16
N LYS A 492 2.55 -3.58 -31.17
CA LYS A 492 2.80 -4.94 -31.69
C LYS A 492 2.41 -5.05 -33.17
N THR A 493 2.93 -6.07 -33.85
CA THR A 493 2.62 -6.37 -35.27
C THR A 493 1.12 -6.55 -35.50
N ASN A 494 0.50 -5.84 -36.45
CA ASN A 494 -0.97 -5.81 -36.64
C ASN A 494 -1.79 -5.24 -35.45
N GLY A 495 -1.14 -4.66 -34.44
CA GLY A 495 -1.80 -4.10 -33.27
C GLY A 495 -2.63 -2.86 -33.57
N THR A 496 -2.17 -2.01 -34.49
CA THR A 496 -2.88 -0.79 -34.93
C THR A 496 -4.25 -1.09 -35.54
N ASN A 497 -4.36 -2.14 -36.35
CA ASN A 497 -5.64 -2.59 -36.93
C ASN A 497 -6.62 -3.05 -35.85
N LEU A 498 -6.12 -3.79 -34.85
CA LEU A 498 -6.94 -4.25 -33.73
C LEU A 498 -7.41 -3.07 -32.87
N VAL A 499 -6.51 -2.14 -32.56
CA VAL A 499 -6.81 -0.95 -31.75
C VAL A 499 -7.83 -0.05 -32.47
N SER A 500 -7.69 0.16 -33.78
CA SER A 500 -8.64 0.89 -34.62
C SER A 500 -10.06 0.30 -34.57
N LYS A 501 -10.17 -1.04 -34.64
CA LYS A 501 -11.46 -1.77 -34.53
C LYS A 501 -12.20 -1.44 -33.24
N TYR A 502 -11.50 -1.35 -32.11
CA TYR A 502 -12.13 -1.18 -30.79
C TYR A 502 -12.24 0.27 -30.31
N LEU A 503 -11.33 1.15 -30.72
CA LEU A 503 -11.38 2.58 -30.40
C LEU A 503 -12.60 3.27 -31.01
N SER A 504 -12.98 2.91 -32.23
CA SER A 504 -14.00 3.65 -32.99
C SER A 504 -15.45 3.38 -32.55
N VAL A 505 -15.76 2.21 -31.95
CA VAL A 505 -17.15 1.81 -31.66
C VAL A 505 -17.34 1.05 -30.34
N SER A 506 -16.47 0.09 -29.98
CA SER A 506 -16.81 -0.92 -28.97
C SER A 506 -16.32 -0.64 -27.54
N LEU A 507 -15.21 0.08 -27.36
CA LEU A 507 -14.66 0.42 -26.04
C LEU A 507 -14.63 1.94 -25.78
N LYS A 508 -15.55 2.67 -26.41
CA LYS A 508 -15.72 4.10 -26.16
C LYS A 508 -16.44 4.31 -24.82
N PRO A 509 -15.92 5.16 -23.92
CA PRO A 509 -16.61 5.46 -22.67
C PRO A 509 -17.96 6.13 -22.94
N SER A 510 -19.00 5.63 -22.27
CA SER A 510 -20.32 6.29 -22.20
C SER A 510 -20.32 7.45 -21.21
N HIS A 511 -21.33 8.32 -21.28
CA HIS A 511 -21.52 9.47 -20.37
C HIS A 511 -21.56 9.12 -18.88
N ASN A 512 -21.83 7.85 -18.53
CA ASN A 512 -21.92 7.39 -17.15
C ASN A 512 -20.55 7.07 -16.53
N HIS A 513 -19.49 6.98 -17.33
CA HIS A 513 -18.15 6.69 -16.81
C HIS A 513 -17.49 7.91 -16.21
N SER A 514 -16.58 7.68 -15.26
CA SER A 514 -15.83 8.76 -14.62
C SER A 514 -14.95 9.54 -15.60
N ILE A 515 -14.57 10.76 -15.19
CA ILE A 515 -13.61 11.61 -15.91
C ILE A 515 -12.28 10.88 -16.10
N PHE A 516 -11.85 10.09 -15.11
CA PHE A 516 -10.60 9.32 -15.17
C PHE A 516 -10.56 8.37 -16.37
N ILE A 517 -11.66 7.66 -16.67
CA ILE A 517 -11.72 6.79 -17.84
C ILE A 517 -11.73 7.57 -19.15
N HIS A 518 -12.45 8.69 -19.19
CA HIS A 518 -12.47 9.56 -20.36
C HIS A 518 -11.07 10.08 -20.69
N ASP A 519 -10.31 10.51 -19.67
CA ASP A 519 -8.92 10.95 -19.83
C ASP A 519 -8.02 9.83 -20.34
N LYS A 520 -8.18 8.60 -19.80
CA LYS A 520 -7.40 7.44 -20.24
C LYS A 520 -7.72 7.02 -21.67
N TYR A 521 -8.98 7.11 -22.07
CA TYR A 521 -9.40 6.88 -23.44
C TYR A 521 -8.82 7.94 -24.39
N GLN A 522 -8.89 9.23 -24.03
CA GLN A 522 -8.29 10.33 -24.81
C GLN A 522 -6.77 10.17 -24.96
N GLN A 523 -6.08 9.76 -23.89
CA GLN A 523 -4.65 9.44 -23.94
C GLN A 523 -4.37 8.31 -24.95
N LEU A 524 -5.17 7.24 -24.96
CA LEU A 524 -4.99 6.15 -25.93
C LEU A 524 -5.27 6.59 -27.37
N VAL A 525 -6.27 7.44 -27.60
CA VAL A 525 -6.55 8.02 -28.94
C VAL A 525 -5.34 8.82 -29.42
N HIS A 526 -4.78 9.66 -28.55
CA HIS A 526 -3.59 10.45 -28.88
C HIS A 526 -2.38 9.55 -29.19
N ASP A 527 -2.10 8.56 -28.33
CA ASP A 527 -1.02 7.58 -28.52
C ASP A 527 -1.18 6.82 -29.87
N TYR A 528 -2.42 6.47 -30.23
CA TYR A 528 -2.74 5.83 -31.50
C TYR A 528 -2.44 6.75 -32.71
N ASP A 529 -2.89 8.00 -32.67
CA ASP A 529 -2.68 8.96 -33.76
C ASP A 529 -1.19 9.29 -33.95
N GLU A 530 -0.41 9.35 -32.87
CA GLU A 530 1.05 9.48 -32.96
C GLU A 530 1.71 8.24 -33.57
N CYS A 531 1.27 7.04 -33.18
CA CYS A 531 1.80 5.80 -33.71
C CYS A 531 1.55 5.67 -35.22
N ILE A 532 0.36 6.02 -35.70
CA ILE A 532 0.03 6.04 -37.13
C ILE A 532 0.90 7.05 -37.88
N ARG A 533 1.08 8.27 -37.35
CA ARG A 533 1.98 9.28 -37.95
C ARG A 533 3.42 8.77 -38.08
N GLN A 534 3.92 8.07 -37.07
CA GLN A 534 5.26 7.46 -37.12
C GLN A 534 5.35 6.36 -38.19
N ILE A 535 4.34 5.50 -38.31
CA ILE A 535 4.31 4.45 -39.35
C ILE A 535 4.32 5.08 -40.75
N GLN A 536 3.44 6.06 -40.99
CA GLN A 536 3.36 6.78 -42.27
C GLN A 536 4.67 7.49 -42.61
N SER A 537 5.35 8.10 -41.62
CA SER A 537 6.65 8.74 -41.84
C SER A 537 7.75 7.74 -42.22
N ARG A 538 7.75 6.54 -41.61
CA ARG A 538 8.70 5.46 -41.94
C ARG A 538 8.45 4.90 -43.33
N GLU A 539 7.19 4.73 -43.71
CA GLU A 539 6.81 4.28 -45.06
C GLU A 539 7.23 5.30 -46.12
N HIS A 540 7.06 6.60 -45.86
CA HIS A 540 7.53 7.67 -46.76
C HIS A 540 9.07 7.67 -46.93
N ILE A 541 9.84 7.48 -45.85
CA ILE A 541 11.31 7.40 -45.90
C ILE A 541 11.76 6.12 -46.64
N GLN A 542 11.09 5.00 -46.45
CA GLN A 542 11.36 3.77 -47.21
C GLN A 542 11.04 3.91 -48.70
N GLN A 543 9.95 4.61 -49.06
CA GLN A 543 9.62 4.89 -50.46
C GLN A 543 10.65 5.82 -51.11
N GLN A 544 11.09 6.88 -50.42
CA GLN A 544 12.13 7.79 -50.92
C GLN A 544 13.49 7.10 -51.12
N THR A 545 13.92 6.27 -50.16
CA THR A 545 15.18 5.50 -50.29
C THR A 545 15.10 4.40 -51.37
N SER A 546 13.90 3.89 -51.66
CA SER A 546 13.68 2.93 -52.76
C SER A 546 13.71 3.63 -54.12
N THR A 547 13.12 4.83 -54.23
CA THR A 547 13.20 5.66 -55.44
C THR A 547 14.61 6.19 -55.70
N ASP A 548 15.39 6.54 -54.66
CA ASP A 548 16.79 6.95 -54.83
C ASP A 548 17.70 5.78 -55.25
N LYS A 549 17.40 4.55 -54.80
CA LYS A 549 18.06 3.33 -55.29
C LYS A 549 17.69 3.04 -56.75
N GLN A 550 16.42 3.21 -57.15
CA GLN A 550 16.03 3.05 -58.55
C GLN A 550 16.61 4.14 -59.46
N ASN A 551 16.71 5.38 -58.99
CA ASN A 551 17.31 6.50 -59.72
C ASN A 551 18.85 6.37 -59.84
N SER A 552 19.54 5.82 -58.85
CA SER A 552 20.99 5.53 -58.94
C SER A 552 21.31 4.36 -59.88
N PHE A 553 20.40 3.39 -60.05
CA PHE A 553 20.53 2.34 -61.07
C PHE A 553 20.23 2.83 -62.50
N SER A 554 19.48 3.91 -62.68
CA SER A 554 19.19 4.49 -64.00
C SER A 554 20.20 5.55 -64.47
N ILE A 555 21.22 5.88 -63.65
CA ILE A 555 22.36 6.72 -64.03
C ILE A 555 23.55 5.86 -64.54
N PHE A 556 23.48 4.53 -64.46
CA PHE A 556 24.48 3.57 -64.98
C PHE A 556 24.04 2.80 -66.25
N HIS A 557 23.01 3.29 -66.94
CA HIS A 557 22.69 2.98 -68.33
C HIS A 557 22.66 4.28 -69.13
#